data_AF-A0A1Y1VKL4-F1
#
_entry.id   AF-A0A1Y1VKL4-F1
#
_cell.length_a   1.000
_cell.length_b   1.000
_cell.length_c   1.000
_cell.angle_alpha   90.00
_cell.angle_beta   90.00
_cell.angle_gamma   90.00
#
_symmetry.space_group_name_H-M   'P 1'
#
loop_
_entity.id
_entity.type
_entity.pdbx_description
1 polymer ?
#
loop_
_entity_poly.entity_id
_entity_poly.type
_entity_poly.pdbx_seq_one_letter_code
_entity_poly.pdbx_strand_id
1 'polypeptide(L)'
;MSNFSEVFIENSYDSDYSQEFRLKGSSQFRENNYIQAYNSFTKAIMCNDVALTSVNYVNRSICNYNLYKYDASVNDAKAALAIDSNNIKAYERMVISNKK
;
A
#
# COMPACT_ATOMS: atom_id res chain seq x y z
N MET A 1 39.39 9.91 -21.97
CA MET A 1 38.10 9.38 -22.45
C MET A 1 37.22 9.25 -21.23
N SER A 2 36.32 10.20 -21.06
CA SER A 2 35.76 10.60 -19.77
C SER A 2 34.52 9.78 -19.41
N ASN A 3 34.59 9.18 -18.21
CA ASN A 3 33.52 8.80 -17.27
C ASN A 3 32.26 8.09 -17.79
N PHE A 4 32.20 6.79 -17.47
CA PHE A 4 31.23 6.20 -16.54
C PHE A 4 29.93 7.01 -16.35
N SER A 5 28.92 6.70 -17.14
CA SER A 5 27.55 7.18 -16.92
C SER A 5 26.60 5.99 -16.87
N GLU A 6 26.82 5.10 -15.91
CA GLU A 6 25.72 4.46 -15.18
C GLU A 6 24.91 5.59 -14.52
N VAL A 7 23.98 6.16 -15.28
CA VAL A 7 22.96 7.05 -14.72
C VAL A 7 21.80 6.15 -14.35
N PHE A 8 21.67 5.93 -13.05
CA PHE A 8 20.51 5.40 -12.34
C PHE A 8 19.19 5.89 -12.98
N ILE A 9 18.59 5.05 -13.83
CA ILE A 9 17.16 5.09 -14.14
C ILE A 9 16.56 3.88 -13.41
N GLU A 10 16.60 3.89 -12.09
CA GLU A 10 15.74 3.02 -11.29
C GLU A 10 14.50 3.83 -10.88
N ASN A 11 13.31 3.27 -11.15
CA ASN A 11 12.02 3.58 -10.51
C ASN A 11 11.00 4.52 -11.19
N SER A 12 11.15 4.98 -12.43
CA SER A 12 10.03 5.73 -13.06
C SER A 12 8.87 4.84 -13.52
N TYR A 13 9.16 3.67 -14.10
CA TYR A 13 8.12 2.79 -14.66
C TYR A 13 7.32 2.02 -13.61
N ASP A 14 7.96 1.53 -12.55
CA ASP A 14 7.28 0.76 -11.50
C ASP A 14 6.42 1.64 -10.58
N SER A 15 6.82 2.90 -10.41
CA SER A 15 6.04 3.93 -9.71
C SER A 15 4.69 4.19 -10.42
N ASP A 16 4.70 4.29 -11.75
CA ASP A 16 3.49 4.52 -12.54
C ASP A 16 2.48 3.36 -12.40
N TYR A 17 2.97 2.10 -12.45
CA TYR A 17 2.11 0.93 -12.24
C TYR A 17 1.58 0.84 -10.81
N SER A 18 2.41 1.12 -9.80
CA SER A 18 1.96 1.15 -8.40
C SER A 18 0.86 2.19 -8.21
N GLN A 19 1.02 3.37 -8.81
CA GLN A 19 0.02 4.43 -8.80
C GLN A 19 -1.28 4.02 -9.50
N GLU A 20 -1.21 3.40 -10.68
CA GLU A 20 -2.39 2.93 -11.41
C GLU A 20 -3.19 1.92 -10.58
N PHE A 21 -2.52 0.90 -10.04
CA PHE A 21 -3.16 -0.11 -9.20
C PHE A 21 -3.73 0.48 -7.91
N ARG A 22 -3.05 1.46 -7.31
CA ARG A 22 -3.56 2.20 -6.14
C ARG A 22 -4.83 2.98 -6.48
N LEU A 23 -4.87 3.67 -7.61
CA LEU A 23 -6.04 4.42 -8.06
C LEU A 23 -7.21 3.48 -8.37
N LYS A 24 -6.94 2.35 -9.03
CA LYS A 24 -7.93 1.30 -9.31
C LYS A 24 -8.50 0.71 -8.02
N GLY A 25 -7.64 0.35 -7.07
CA GLY A 25 -8.05 -0.15 -5.75
C GLY A 25 -8.89 0.87 -4.98
N SER A 26 -8.53 2.15 -5.06
CA SER A 26 -9.32 3.24 -4.45
C SER A 26 -10.70 3.38 -5.08
N SER A 27 -10.82 3.20 -6.40
CA SER A 27 -12.11 3.22 -7.08
C SER A 27 -13.00 2.05 -6.64
N GLN A 28 -12.45 0.84 -6.66
CA GLN A 28 -13.15 -0.36 -6.20
C GLN A 28 -13.57 -0.26 -4.74
N PHE A 29 -12.75 0.36 -3.89
CA PHE A 29 -13.09 0.60 -2.49
C PHE A 29 -14.31 1.51 -2.35
N ARG A 30 -14.40 2.59 -3.14
CA ARG A 30 -15.57 3.50 -3.14
C ARG A 30 -16.85 2.81 -3.60
N GLU A 31 -16.73 1.76 -4.40
CA GLU A 31 -17.84 0.91 -4.84
C GLU A 31 -18.18 -0.21 -3.83
N ASN A 32 -17.56 -0.22 -2.64
CA ASN A 32 -17.65 -1.29 -1.63
C ASN A 32 -17.16 -2.66 -2.12
N ASN A 33 -16.42 -2.72 -3.23
CA ASN A 33 -15.84 -3.93 -3.79
C ASN A 33 -14.52 -4.29 -3.09
N TYR A 34 -14.57 -4.53 -1.77
CA TYR A 34 -13.37 -4.64 -0.91
C TYR A 34 -12.41 -5.76 -1.29
N ILE A 35 -12.91 -6.89 -1.81
CA ILE A 35 -12.06 -8.01 -2.28
C ILE A 35 -11.25 -7.58 -3.51
N GLN A 36 -11.89 -6.89 -4.45
CA GLN A 36 -11.19 -6.42 -5.65
C GLN A 36 -10.20 -5.30 -5.30
N ALA A 37 -10.59 -4.38 -4.42
CA ALA A 37 -9.72 -3.33 -3.90
C ALA A 37 -8.47 -3.94 -3.24
N TYR A 38 -8.64 -4.95 -2.38
CA TYR A 38 -7.54 -5.70 -1.76
C TYR A 38 -6.57 -6.29 -2.79
N ASN A 39 -7.10 -6.90 -3.86
CA ASN A 39 -6.28 -7.47 -4.92
C ASN A 39 -5.50 -6.39 -5.68
N SER A 40 -6.13 -5.25 -5.98
CA SER A 40 -5.47 -4.11 -6.62
C SER A 40 -4.37 -3.51 -5.74
N PHE A 41 -4.62 -3.29 -4.45
CA PHE A 41 -3.56 -2.83 -3.54
C PHE A 41 -2.43 -3.84 -3.37
N THR A 42 -2.73 -5.14 -3.42
CA THR A 42 -1.69 -6.19 -3.41
C THR A 42 -0.80 -6.08 -4.64
N LYS A 43 -1.37 -5.87 -5.83
CA LYS A 43 -0.58 -5.61 -7.05
C LYS A 43 0.25 -4.33 -6.93
N ALA A 44 -0.33 -3.27 -6.37
CA ALA A 44 0.39 -2.00 -6.13
C ALA A 44 1.60 -2.17 -5.19
N ILE A 45 1.50 -3.03 -4.17
CA ILE A 45 2.60 -3.39 -3.27
C ILE A 45 3.68 -4.20 -4.01
N MET A 46 3.29 -5.12 -4.89
CA MET A 46 4.23 -5.95 -5.66
C MET A 46 5.09 -5.16 -6.64
N CYS A 47 4.68 -3.94 -7.02
CA CYS A 47 5.50 -3.02 -7.81
C CYS A 47 6.72 -2.46 -7.04
N ASN A 48 6.82 -2.68 -5.72
CA ASN A 48 7.95 -2.27 -4.87
C ASN A 48 8.33 -0.78 -4.94
N ASP A 49 7.40 0.10 -5.33
CA ASP A 49 7.59 1.54 -5.21
C ASP A 49 7.60 1.92 -3.72
N VAL A 50 8.80 2.15 -3.18
CA VAL A 50 9.03 2.43 -1.77
C VAL A 50 8.18 3.62 -1.29
N ALA A 51 7.98 4.64 -2.12
CA ALA A 51 7.22 5.83 -1.76
C ALA A 51 5.72 5.55 -1.61
N LEU A 52 5.18 4.63 -2.41
CA LEU A 52 3.76 4.26 -2.38
C LEU A 52 3.46 3.01 -1.54
N THR A 53 4.45 2.16 -1.28
CA THR A 53 4.25 0.86 -0.64
C THR A 53 3.65 0.99 0.75
N SER A 54 4.14 1.94 1.58
CA SER A 54 3.54 2.18 2.92
C SER A 54 2.07 2.58 2.82
N VAL A 55 1.72 3.49 1.90
CA VAL A 55 0.34 3.93 1.67
C VAL A 55 -0.54 2.78 1.17
N ASN A 56 -0.01 1.91 0.30
CA ASN A 56 -0.74 0.77 -0.23
C ASN A 56 -1.01 -0.29 0.84
N TYR A 57 -0.08 -0.52 1.77
CA TYR A 57 -0.33 -1.35 2.96
C TYR A 57 -1.45 -0.77 3.84
N VAL A 58 -1.45 0.55 4.10
CA VAL A 58 -2.56 1.19 4.82
C VAL A 58 -3.90 0.98 4.10
N ASN A 59 -3.96 1.19 2.79
CA ASN A 59 -5.19 0.99 2.03
C ASN A 59 -5.66 -0.47 2.04
N ARG A 60 -4.74 -1.42 1.98
CA ARG A 60 -5.05 -2.85 2.09
C ARG A 60 -5.52 -3.24 3.50
N SER A 61 -4.96 -2.62 4.54
CA SER A 61 -5.46 -2.73 5.92
C SER A 61 -6.93 -2.30 6.01
N ILE A 62 -7.31 -1.19 5.38
CA ILE A 62 -8.71 -0.74 5.36
C ILE A 62 -9.62 -1.77 4.69
N CYS A 63 -9.18 -2.37 3.58
CA CYS A 63 -9.94 -3.44 2.92
C CYS A 63 -10.10 -4.65 3.84
N ASN A 64 -9.03 -5.08 4.51
CA ASN A 64 -9.07 -6.18 5.47
C ASN A 64 -10.01 -5.90 6.64
N TYR A 65 -10.03 -4.67 7.17
CA TYR A 65 -10.95 -4.26 8.22
C TYR A 65 -12.42 -4.38 7.77
N ASN A 66 -12.76 -3.87 6.58
CA ASN A 66 -14.12 -3.97 6.03
C ASN A 66 -14.54 -5.41 5.66
N LEU A 67 -13.58 -6.31 5.52
CA LEU A 67 -13.79 -7.75 5.34
C LEU A 67 -13.81 -8.52 6.66
N TYR A 68 -13.84 -7.83 7.81
CA TYR A 68 -13.80 -8.41 9.16
C TYR A 68 -12.52 -9.23 9.44
N LYS A 69 -11.45 -9.03 8.64
CA LYS A 69 -10.13 -9.66 8.79
C LYS A 69 -9.21 -8.78 9.63
N TYR A 70 -9.58 -8.58 10.89
CA TYR A 70 -8.92 -7.60 11.75
C TYR A 70 -7.44 -7.88 12.00
N ASP A 71 -7.03 -9.14 12.15
CA ASP A 71 -5.62 -9.49 12.38
C ASP A 71 -4.76 -9.21 11.13
N ALA A 72 -5.32 -9.47 9.94
CA ALA A 72 -4.68 -9.10 8.68
C ALA A 72 -4.56 -7.58 8.52
N SER A 73 -5.58 -6.83 8.96
CA SER A 73 -5.53 -5.36 8.98
C SER A 73 -4.42 -4.84 9.90
N VAL A 74 -4.25 -5.42 11.10
CA VAL A 74 -3.16 -5.05 12.02
C VAL A 74 -1.80 -5.36 11.41
N ASN A 75 -1.65 -6.52 10.75
CA ASN A 75 -0.39 -6.90 10.11
C ASN A 75 -0.02 -5.97 8.96
N ASP A 76 -0.98 -5.57 8.13
CA ASP A 76 -0.76 -4.57 7.08
C ASP A 76 -0.37 -3.21 7.67
N ALA A 77 -1.00 -2.77 8.75
CA ALA A 77 -0.65 -1.52 9.42
C ALA A 77 0.79 -1.56 10.00
N LYS A 78 1.21 -2.68 10.58
CA LYS A 78 2.60 -2.88 11.03
C LYS A 78 3.59 -2.85 9.87
N ALA A 79 3.25 -3.47 8.74
CA ALA A 79 4.08 -3.43 7.55
C ALA A 79 4.24 -2.00 7.01
N ALA A 80 3.16 -1.21 7.01
CA ALA A 80 3.22 0.21 6.63
C ALA A 80 4.17 1.01 7.54
N LEU A 81 4.15 0.78 8.86
CA LEU A 81 5.02 1.44 9.83
C LEU A 81 6.48 0.98 9.76
N ALA A 82 6.74 -0.25 9.32
CA ALA A 82 8.09 -0.73 9.08
C ALA A 82 8.76 -0.01 7.90
N ILE A 83 7.96 0.51 6.95
CA ILE A 83 8.43 1.26 5.78
C ILE A 83 8.46 2.77 6.09
N ASP A 84 7.38 3.29 6.66
CA ASP A 84 7.26 4.70 7.07
C ASP A 84 6.75 4.76 8.50
N SER A 85 7.69 4.89 9.44
CA SER A 85 7.40 5.02 10.86
C SER A 85 6.62 6.28 11.24
N ASN A 86 6.55 7.28 10.36
CA ASN A 86 5.80 8.51 10.57
C ASN A 86 4.38 8.45 9.99
N ASN A 87 3.96 7.29 9.43
CA ASN A 87 2.64 7.13 8.84
C ASN A 87 1.55 7.09 9.91
N ILE A 88 1.01 8.26 10.26
CA ILE A 88 -0.05 8.43 11.28
C ILE A 88 -1.27 7.55 10.97
N LYS A 89 -1.65 7.42 9.70
CA LYS A 89 -2.80 6.59 9.30
C LYS A 89 -2.57 5.12 9.63
N ALA A 90 -1.34 4.62 9.57
CA ALA A 90 -1.04 3.25 9.95
C ALA A 90 -1.25 3.02 11.45
N TYR A 91 -0.83 3.97 12.31
CA TYR A 91 -1.14 3.91 13.75
C TYR A 91 -2.64 3.91 14.03
N GLU A 92 -3.40 4.78 13.36
CA GLU A 92 -4.87 4.79 13.46
C GLU A 92 -5.46 3.42 13.12
N ARG A 93 -4.98 2.79 12.03
CA ARG A 93 -5.46 1.46 11.63
C ARG A 93 -5.15 0.38 12.65
N MET A 94 -3.99 0.41 13.30
CA MET A 94 -3.68 -0.53 14.39
C MET A 94 -4.67 -0.38 15.54
N VAL A 95 -4.94 0.85 15.98
CA VAL A 95 -5.86 1.12 17.09
C VAL A 95 -7.28 0.67 16.73
N ILE A 96 -7.78 1.04 15.56
CA ILE A 96 -9.14 0.68 15.11
C ILE A 96 -9.27 -0.84 14.97
N SER A 97 -8.30 -1.52 14.35
CA SER A 97 -8.39 -2.96 14.09
C SER A 97 -8.23 -3.82 15.35
N ASN A 98 -7.57 -3.31 16.39
CA ASN A 98 -7.47 -3.99 17.68
C ASN A 98 -8.72 -3.80 18.56
N LYS A 99 -9.53 -2.77 18.29
CA LYS A 99 -10.74 -2.44 19.06
C LYS A 99 -11.99 -3.24 18.64
N LYS A 100 -11.83 -4.26 17.77
CA LYS A 100 -12.85 -5.14 17.15
C LYS A 100 -14.24 -5.07 17.76
#